data_AF-A0A1H9KDE1-F1
#
_entry.id   AF-A0A1H9KDE1-F1
#
_cell.length_a   1.000
_cell.length_b   1.000
_cell.length_c   1.000
_cell.angle_alpha   90.00
_cell.angle_beta   90.00
_cell.angle_gamma   90.00
#
_symmetry.space_group_name_H-M   'P 1'
#
loop_
_entity.id
_entity.type
_entity.pdbx_description
1 polymer ?
#
loop_
_entity_poly.entity_id
_entity_poly.type
_entity_poly.pdbx_seq_one_letter_code
_entity_poly.pdbx_strand_id
1 'polypeptide(L)'
;MSVTARSLLLASFATLSACAGTPVADAGLRCAGRCETHEDGYQWAQSGTLSDPKQCEGYSLEFTRGCKDAVNDFSQMRPYSQGL
;
A
#
# COMPACT_ATOMS: atom_id res chain seq x y z
N MET A 1 -5.89 29.23 -56.63
CA MET A 1 -5.19 28.04 -56.11
C MET A 1 -4.93 28.26 -54.63
N SER A 2 -5.01 27.19 -53.83
CA SER A 2 -4.86 27.07 -52.36
C SER A 2 -6.15 27.10 -51.53
N VAL A 3 -6.59 25.90 -51.16
CA VAL A 3 -7.54 25.54 -50.10
C VAL A 3 -6.72 25.17 -48.86
N THR A 4 -7.13 25.60 -47.67
CA THR A 4 -6.99 24.93 -46.33
C THR A 4 -7.05 26.03 -45.25
N ALA A 5 -7.61 25.86 -44.06
CA ALA A 5 -8.40 24.81 -43.47
C ALA A 5 -9.00 25.42 -42.19
N ARG A 6 -10.29 25.14 -42.00
CA ARG A 6 -10.89 24.67 -40.73
C ARG A 6 -10.00 24.84 -39.49
N SER A 7 -10.35 25.73 -38.57
CA SER A 7 -11.31 25.45 -37.49
C SER A 7 -10.59 25.20 -36.16
N LEU A 8 -11.10 25.89 -35.14
CA LEU A 8 -11.14 25.50 -33.72
C LEU A 8 -9.91 25.84 -32.88
N LEU A 9 -10.01 27.01 -32.23
CA LEU A 9 -10.00 27.14 -30.76
C LEU A 9 -9.86 25.81 -30.01
N LEU A 10 -8.91 25.72 -29.08
CA LEU A 10 -9.19 25.48 -27.65
C LEU A 10 -7.86 25.32 -26.89
N ALA A 11 -7.79 26.06 -25.79
CA ALA A 11 -6.70 26.05 -24.82
C ALA A 11 -6.46 24.64 -24.26
N SER A 12 -5.29 24.06 -24.55
CA SER A 12 -4.84 22.82 -23.92
C SER A 12 -4.22 23.16 -22.56
N PHE A 13 -5.11 23.33 -21.58
CA PHE A 13 -4.76 23.42 -20.17
C PHE A 13 -3.99 22.19 -19.70
N ALA A 14 -2.98 22.46 -18.86
CA ALA A 14 -2.09 21.51 -18.23
C ALA A 14 -2.84 20.35 -17.54
N THR A 15 -2.54 19.12 -17.94
CA THR A 15 -2.89 17.93 -17.16
C THR A 15 -1.67 17.53 -16.33
N LEU A 16 -1.57 18.06 -15.10
CA LEU A 16 -0.73 17.45 -14.08
C LEU A 16 -1.27 16.05 -13.81
N SER A 17 -0.51 15.04 -14.23
CA SER A 17 -0.77 13.64 -13.91
C SER A 17 -0.49 13.42 -12.43
N ALA A 18 -1.53 13.51 -11.59
CA ALA A 18 -1.49 13.09 -10.21
C ALA A 18 -1.33 11.56 -10.18
N CYS A 19 -0.16 11.07 -9.79
CA CYS A 19 -0.01 9.68 -9.36
C CYS A 19 -0.81 9.53 -8.05
N ALA A 20 -2.08 9.18 -8.16
CA ALA A 20 -2.85 8.69 -7.03
C ALA A 20 -2.21 7.36 -6.61
N GLY A 21 -1.40 7.39 -5.55
CA GLY A 21 -0.93 6.18 -4.90
C GLY A 21 -2.15 5.41 -4.41
N THR A 22 -2.45 4.29 -5.05
CA THR A 22 -3.50 3.38 -4.60
C THR A 22 -3.08 2.85 -3.22
N PRO A 23 -3.83 3.09 -2.13
CA PRO A 23 -3.58 2.38 -0.90
C PRO A 23 -3.98 0.92 -1.15
N VAL A 24 -3.01 0.08 -1.47
CA VAL A 24 -3.20 -1.38 -1.48
C VAL A 24 -3.15 -1.83 -0.03
N ALA A 25 -4.24 -1.60 0.69
CA ALA A 25 -4.46 -2.15 2.02
C ALA A 25 -5.64 -3.11 1.94
N ASP A 26 -5.47 -4.21 1.19
CA ASP A 26 -6.35 -5.36 1.29
C ASP A 26 -6.04 -6.08 2.60
N ALA A 27 -6.65 -5.59 3.67
CA ALA A 27 -6.56 -6.04 5.05
C ALA A 27 -7.19 -7.43 5.29
N GLY A 28 -7.10 -8.35 4.33
CA GLY A 28 -7.87 -9.59 4.30
C GLY A 28 -7.14 -10.85 3.84
N LEU A 29 -5.86 -10.79 3.49
CA LEU A 29 -5.16 -11.99 3.02
C LEU A 29 -4.85 -12.92 4.19
N ARG A 30 -5.73 -13.86 4.49
CA ARG A 30 -5.49 -14.91 5.49
C ARG A 30 -4.14 -15.59 5.21
N CYS A 31 -3.29 -15.68 6.22
CA CYS A 31 -2.04 -16.44 6.11
C CYS A 31 -2.33 -17.87 5.63
N ALA A 32 -1.59 -18.31 4.60
CA ALA A 32 -1.72 -19.61 3.98
C ALA A 32 -0.45 -20.43 4.19
N GLY A 33 -0.59 -21.70 4.58
CA GLY A 33 0.54 -22.60 4.83
C GLY A 33 0.93 -22.65 6.31
N ARG A 34 2.21 -22.44 6.63
CA ARG A 34 2.71 -22.42 8.01
C ARG A 34 2.55 -21.01 8.57
N CYS A 35 1.69 -20.87 9.57
CA CYS A 35 1.35 -19.59 10.21
C CYS A 35 1.54 -19.72 11.72
N GLU A 36 2.67 -20.30 12.14
CA GLU A 36 2.88 -20.69 13.53
C GLU A 36 4.08 -20.00 14.17
N THR A 37 5.09 -19.63 13.37
CA THR A 37 6.33 -19.06 13.87
C THR A 37 6.33 -17.53 13.80
N HIS A 38 7.23 -16.92 14.56
CA HIS A 38 7.51 -15.49 14.48
C HIS A 38 7.87 -15.06 13.06
N GLU A 39 8.79 -15.78 12.39
CA GLU A 39 9.22 -15.47 11.03
C GLU A 39 8.05 -15.53 10.03
N ASP A 40 7.16 -16.53 10.15
CA ASP A 40 5.97 -16.63 9.29
C ASP A 40 5.10 -15.37 9.42
N GLY A 41 4.90 -14.89 10.65
CA GLY A 41 4.12 -13.69 10.92
C GLY A 41 4.75 -12.43 10.37
N TYR A 42 6.08 -12.31 10.51
CA TYR A 42 6.85 -11.16 10.01
C TYR A 42 6.80 -11.09 8.48
N GLN A 43 7.05 -12.21 7.79
CA GLN A 43 7.01 -12.27 6.33
C GLN A 43 5.60 -12.09 5.76
N TRP A 44 4.59 -12.66 6.43
CA TRP A 44 3.19 -12.45 6.04
C TRP A 44 2.80 -10.97 6.12
N ALA A 45 3.15 -10.29 7.22
CA ALA A 45 2.85 -8.87 7.39
C ALA A 45 3.58 -7.98 6.37
N GLN A 46 4.85 -8.25 6.09
CA GLN A 46 5.58 -7.53 5.05
C GLN A 46 4.99 -7.75 3.65
N SER A 47 4.72 -9.00 3.28
CA SER A 47 4.14 -9.33 1.97
C SER A 47 2.75 -8.74 1.77
N GLY A 48 1.95 -8.68 2.84
CA GLY A 48 0.64 -8.02 2.86
C GLY A 48 0.71 -6.50 3.04
N THR A 49 1.90 -5.92 3.24
CA THR A 49 2.08 -4.48 3.52
C THR A 49 1.19 -4.01 4.68
N LEU A 50 1.08 -4.83 5.73
CA LEU A 50 0.17 -4.56 6.84
C LEU A 50 0.65 -3.35 7.64
N SER A 51 -0.30 -2.50 8.00
CA SER A 51 -0.03 -1.26 8.76
C SER A 51 -0.87 -1.14 10.03
N ASP A 52 -1.85 -2.02 10.25
CA ASP A 52 -2.65 -2.04 11.47
C ASP A 52 -2.33 -3.31 12.29
N PRO A 53 -1.84 -3.19 13.54
CA PRO A 53 -1.50 -4.33 14.37
C PRO A 53 -2.71 -5.22 14.73
N LYS A 54 -3.95 -4.74 14.56
CA LYS A 54 -5.16 -5.57 14.73
C LYS A 54 -5.28 -6.65 13.66
N GLN A 55 -4.64 -6.47 12.51
CA GLN A 55 -4.62 -7.46 11.44
C GLN A 55 -3.84 -8.73 11.82
N CYS A 56 -2.99 -8.65 12.85
CA CYS A 56 -2.21 -9.76 13.37
C CYS A 56 -3.00 -10.69 14.31
N GLU A 57 -4.25 -10.36 14.65
CA GLU A 57 -5.05 -11.11 15.62
C GLU A 57 -5.62 -12.41 15.03
N GLY A 58 -5.94 -13.38 15.89
CA GLY A 58 -6.53 -14.66 15.49
C GLY A 58 -5.53 -15.74 15.05
N TYR A 59 -4.24 -15.52 15.29
CA TYR A 59 -3.14 -16.47 15.02
C TYR A 59 -2.44 -16.91 16.32
N SER A 60 -1.44 -17.78 16.21
CA SER A 60 -0.61 -18.20 17.35
C SER A 60 0.10 -16.99 17.98
N LEU A 61 0.51 -17.11 19.25
CA LEU A 61 1.20 -16.03 19.95
C LEU A 61 2.52 -15.64 19.28
N GLU A 62 3.30 -16.64 18.81
CA GLU A 62 4.57 -16.40 18.11
C GLU A 62 4.34 -15.72 16.76
N PHE A 63 3.39 -16.19 15.96
CA PHE A 63 3.00 -15.55 14.70
C PHE A 63 2.53 -14.10 14.91
N THR A 64 1.67 -13.89 15.90
CA THR A 64 1.16 -12.55 16.24
C THR A 64 2.29 -11.59 16.61
N ARG A 65 3.32 -12.07 17.32
CA ARG A 65 4.49 -11.26 17.68
C ARG A 65 5.24 -10.80 16.42
N GLY A 66 5.61 -11.73 15.53
CA GLY A 66 6.34 -11.38 14.31
C GLY A 66 5.56 -10.47 13.37
N CYS A 67 4.25 -10.69 13.25
CA CYS A 67 3.38 -9.78 12.48
C CYS A 67 3.40 -8.36 13.04
N LYS A 68 3.27 -8.20 14.36
CA LYS A 68 3.28 -6.87 15.00
C LYS A 68 4.63 -6.18 14.88
N ASP A 69 5.72 -6.93 14.93
CA ASP A 69 7.07 -6.38 14.71
C ASP A 69 7.21 -5.82 13.29
N ALA A 70 6.77 -6.56 12.26
CA ALA A 70 6.77 -6.09 10.88
C ALA A 70 5.88 -4.85 10.67
N VAL A 71 4.68 -4.83 11.26
CA VAL A 71 3.79 -3.66 11.21
C VAL A 71 4.44 -2.44 11.87
N ASN A 72 5.09 -2.63 13.02
CA ASN A 72 5.83 -1.58 13.70
C ASN A 72 6.98 -1.06 12.83
N ASP A 73 7.77 -1.94 12.24
CA ASP A 73 8.86 -1.56 11.33
C ASP A 73 8.34 -0.76 10.13
N PHE A 74 7.24 -1.20 9.53
CA PHE A 74 6.59 -0.48 8.43
C PHE A 74 6.14 0.92 8.84
N SER A 75 5.61 1.07 10.06
CA SER A 75 5.20 2.37 10.61
C SER A 75 6.37 3.32 10.85
N GLN A 76 7.54 2.78 11.24
CA GLN A 76 8.75 3.57 11.45
C GLN A 76 9.43 3.97 10.15
N MET A 77 9.31 3.16 9.10
CA MET A 77 9.87 3.46 7.77
C MET A 77 9.04 4.47 6.99
N ARG A 78 7.76 4.68 7.32
CA ARG A 78 6.93 5.71 6.69
C ARG A 78 7.45 7.07 7.14
N PRO A 79 8.12 7.87 6.25
CA PRO A 79 8.55 9.20 6.63
C PRO A 79 7.32 10.00 7.06
N TYR A 80 7.52 10.85 8.05
CA TYR A 80 6.56 11.78 8.67
C TYR A 80 5.88 12.77 7.66
N SER A 81 6.02 12.57 6.35
CA SER A 81 5.50 13.44 5.28
C SER A 81 3.98 13.37 5.08
N GLN A 82 3.22 12.59 5.87
CA GLN A 82 1.76 12.58 5.82
C GLN A 82 1.13 13.66 6.73
N GLY A 83 1.68 14.87 6.67
CA GLY A 83 1.21 16.04 7.42
C GLY A 83 1.78 17.33 6.86
N LEU A 84 1.16 17.83 5.78
CA LEU A 84 1.23 19.22 5.33
C LEU A 84 -0.09 19.59 4.66
#